data_AF-A0A1C5X2V8-F1
#
_entry.id   AF-A0A1C5X2V8-F1
#
_cell.length_a   1.000
_cell.length_b   1.000
_cell.length_c   1.000
_cell.angle_alpha   90.00
_cell.angle_beta   90.00
_cell.angle_gamma   90.00
#
_symmetry.space_group_name_H-M   'P 1'
#
loop_
_entity.id
_entity.type
_entity.pdbx_description
1 polymer ?
#
loop_
_entity_poly.entity_id
_entity_poly.type
_entity_poly.pdbx_seq_one_letter_code
_entity_poly.pdbx_strand_id
1 'polypeptide(L)'
;MKITELILKNFGKFTNKQILLSDGINIIYGENESGKTTLHTFLKGMLFGMERKRGRAAATDTFRTYEPWENPNFYAGILRFTCGDRRFRLERNFDRYAKGGSLICEDDGEELSLEHGDLEILLGGMTESDYENTVSIGQLRVQTGEILAAELKNYAANYYATGNSEIDLEGALALLKERKKELEKEEREKRQLISEKKERAEMEASYVWRDLHQLENEAEQLKRSCEEKRREWESWVNEDKKRKKREEAAGYFAGWRIHPLEAVSMLGAFFVTFLLFHKPWNFLVAIVVALAEGLYVWNCLKDGKKKKKARLQEIKEQGISLKADYERQKGKLAKVQETYHEKEVLYENLQERVGEFDEMNSEEIERLKNKQGVELAMEQLTRLATQMQSRTSDLMNTEVSAIMDAITDGKYNRLWVDENLHVQLMSNGKKISMDQVSRGTLEQIYFAIRMAATKILHEEECPVILDDVFGYYDDSRLAQTLRWLKDSKRQVIIFSCQKREMEMLEKMGCEYHKVML
;
A
#
# COMPACT_ATOMS: atom_id res chain seq x y z
N MET A 1 0.77 40.40 -18.66
CA MET A 1 1.24 40.35 -20.06
C MET A 1 0.45 41.32 -20.99
N LYS A 2 1.12 42.09 -21.85
CA LYS A 2 0.47 42.87 -22.93
C LYS A 2 1.18 42.67 -24.27
N ILE A 3 0.44 42.40 -25.34
CA ILE A 3 0.99 42.19 -26.69
C ILE A 3 1.16 43.54 -27.37
N THR A 4 2.36 43.84 -27.85
CA THR A 4 2.66 45.14 -28.49
C THR A 4 2.73 45.01 -30.01
N GLU A 5 3.17 43.87 -30.53
CA GLU A 5 3.40 43.69 -31.96
C GLU A 5 3.29 42.24 -32.42
N LEU A 6 2.70 42.06 -33.61
CA LEU A 6 2.59 40.80 -34.34
C LEU A 6 3.25 40.96 -35.70
N ILE A 7 4.27 40.15 -35.99
CA ILE A 7 4.95 40.11 -37.29
C ILE A 7 4.74 38.73 -37.89
N LEU A 8 3.79 38.63 -38.82
CA LEU A 8 3.50 37.42 -39.56
C LEU A 8 4.42 37.40 -40.78
N LYS A 9 5.62 36.82 -40.62
CA LYS A 9 6.59 36.70 -41.72
C LYS A 9 5.98 35.90 -42.87
N ASN A 10 5.39 34.76 -42.54
CA ASN A 10 4.61 33.97 -43.47
C ASN A 10 3.73 32.99 -42.68
N PHE A 11 2.41 33.19 -42.67
CA PHE A 11 1.46 32.40 -41.88
C PHE A 11 0.06 32.43 -42.53
N GLY A 12 -0.44 31.27 -42.96
CA GLY A 12 -1.68 31.17 -43.73
C GLY A 12 -1.64 32.07 -44.97
N LYS A 13 -2.56 33.04 -45.03
CA LYS A 13 -2.64 34.00 -46.14
C LYS A 13 -1.75 35.24 -45.99
N PHE A 14 -1.15 35.47 -44.82
CA PHE A 14 -0.36 36.67 -44.56
C PHE A 14 1.11 36.43 -44.85
N THR A 15 1.72 37.36 -45.60
CA THR A 15 3.17 37.40 -45.86
C THR A 15 3.69 38.79 -45.48
N ASN A 16 4.73 38.84 -44.63
CA ASN A 16 5.35 40.06 -44.09
C ASN A 16 4.34 41.11 -43.57
N LYS A 17 3.29 40.66 -42.89
CA LYS A 17 2.30 41.54 -42.28
C LYS A 17 2.74 41.91 -40.86
N GLN A 18 2.86 43.20 -40.60
CA GLN A 18 3.13 43.76 -39.28
C GLN A 18 1.85 44.40 -38.72
N ILE A 19 1.52 44.09 -37.49
CA ILE A 19 0.36 44.63 -36.76
C ILE A 19 0.87 45.12 -35.41
N LEU A 20 0.66 46.41 -35.15
CA LEU A 20 0.92 47.01 -33.85
C LEU A 20 -0.37 46.98 -33.03
N LEU A 21 -0.24 46.77 -31.72
CA LEU A 21 -1.35 46.82 -30.78
C LEU A 21 -1.02 47.83 -29.68
N SER A 22 -2.05 48.46 -29.13
CA SER A 22 -1.94 49.41 -28.02
C SER A 22 -2.48 48.82 -26.73
N ASP A 23 -2.29 49.56 -25.64
CA ASP A 23 -3.05 49.32 -24.42
C ASP A 23 -4.55 49.55 -24.65
N GLY A 24 -5.38 49.00 -23.75
CA GLY A 24 -6.84 49.12 -23.82
C GLY A 24 -7.45 48.30 -24.95
N ILE A 25 -8.48 48.84 -25.61
CA ILE A 25 -9.28 48.13 -26.61
C ILE A 25 -8.64 48.27 -28.00
N ASN A 26 -8.33 47.13 -28.62
CA ASN A 26 -7.88 46.99 -29.99
C ASN A 26 -8.97 46.31 -30.80
N ILE A 27 -9.39 46.91 -31.91
CA ILE A 27 -10.40 46.34 -32.81
C ILE A 27 -9.72 45.96 -34.11
N ILE A 28 -9.63 44.65 -34.33
CA ILE A 28 -9.15 44.04 -35.55
C ILE A 28 -10.35 43.84 -36.47
N TYR A 29 -10.52 44.78 -37.39
CA TYR A 29 -11.65 44.83 -38.31
C TYR A 29 -11.25 44.32 -39.70
N GLY A 30 -12.11 43.48 -40.27
CA GLY A 30 -12.02 43.06 -41.66
C GLY A 30 -13.24 42.23 -42.06
N GLU A 31 -13.55 42.19 -43.36
CA GLU A 31 -14.66 41.40 -43.90
C GLU A 31 -14.46 39.90 -43.62
N ASN A 32 -15.45 39.06 -43.93
CA ASN A 32 -15.23 37.61 -43.90
C ASN A 32 -14.07 37.25 -44.83
N GLU A 33 -13.28 36.24 -44.46
CA GLU A 33 -12.09 35.81 -45.22
C GLU A 33 -10.92 36.82 -45.22
N SER A 34 -11.04 37.96 -44.52
CA SER A 34 -9.94 38.93 -44.30
C SER A 34 -8.77 38.39 -43.47
N GLY A 35 -8.88 37.19 -42.89
CA GLY A 35 -7.80 36.53 -42.14
C GLY A 35 -7.84 36.74 -40.63
N LYS A 36 -8.95 37.24 -40.08
CA LYS A 36 -9.16 37.34 -38.62
C LYS A 36 -8.84 36.03 -37.90
N THR A 37 -9.43 34.91 -38.34
CA THR A 37 -9.18 33.57 -37.78
C THR A 37 -7.72 33.12 -37.96
N THR A 38 -7.07 33.50 -39.08
CA THR A 38 -5.63 33.25 -39.29
C THR A 38 -4.79 33.97 -38.25
N LEU A 39 -5.11 35.22 -37.94
CA LEU A 39 -4.40 36.02 -36.94
C LEU A 39 -4.69 35.54 -35.50
N HIS A 40 -5.92 35.14 -35.21
CA HIS A 40 -6.29 34.49 -33.95
C HIS A 40 -5.48 33.20 -33.74
N THR A 41 -5.39 32.37 -34.78
CA THR A 41 -4.59 31.13 -34.73
C THR A 41 -3.10 31.42 -34.62
N PHE A 42 -2.61 32.49 -35.27
CA PHE A 42 -1.22 32.94 -35.13
C PHE A 42 -0.87 33.24 -33.67
N LEU A 43 -1.70 34.00 -32.95
CA LEU A 43 -1.49 34.30 -31.53
C LEU A 43 -1.35 33.02 -30.70
N LYS A 44 -2.28 32.08 -30.89
CA LYS A 44 -2.26 30.78 -30.21
C LYS A 44 -0.99 29.99 -30.54
N GLY A 45 -0.63 29.91 -31.82
CA GLY A 45 0.56 29.20 -32.28
C GLY A 45 1.87 29.83 -31.80
N MET A 46 1.92 31.16 -31.65
CA MET A 46 3.06 31.85 -31.07
C MET A 46 3.23 31.53 -29.58
N LEU A 47 2.15 31.50 -28.79
CA LEU A 47 2.24 31.26 -27.35
C LEU A 47 2.52 29.79 -27.01
N PHE A 48 1.75 28.86 -27.57
CA PHE A 48 1.78 27.45 -27.15
C PHE A 48 2.47 26.55 -28.18
N GLY A 49 2.44 26.95 -29.44
CA GLY A 49 3.05 26.19 -30.53
C GLY A 49 2.02 25.56 -31.42
N MET A 50 2.54 24.88 -32.44
CA MET A 50 1.72 24.11 -33.35
C MET A 50 2.38 22.77 -33.55
N GLU A 51 1.76 21.74 -33.00
CA GLU A 51 2.17 20.37 -33.23
C GLU A 51 1.51 19.80 -34.48
N ARG A 52 2.23 18.91 -35.17
CA ARG A 52 1.68 18.19 -36.29
C ARG A 52 1.14 16.85 -35.81
N LYS A 53 -0.18 16.68 -35.84
CA LYS A 53 -0.86 15.41 -35.57
C LYS A 53 -0.55 14.40 -36.69
N ARG A 54 -0.32 13.13 -36.33
CA ARG A 54 -0.01 12.03 -37.26
C ARG A 54 -1.28 11.21 -37.57
N GLY A 55 -1.29 10.47 -38.68
CA GLY A 55 -2.38 9.54 -39.04
C GLY A 55 -3.64 10.22 -39.57
N ARG A 56 -4.83 9.64 -39.33
CA ARG A 56 -6.12 10.17 -39.80
C ARG A 56 -6.43 11.57 -39.24
N ALA A 57 -5.88 11.91 -38.06
CA ALA A 57 -5.99 13.22 -37.44
C ALA A 57 -5.17 14.31 -38.14
N ALA A 58 -4.23 13.94 -39.03
CA ALA A 58 -3.42 14.89 -39.79
C ALA A 58 -4.20 15.64 -40.88
N ALA A 59 -5.40 15.19 -41.24
CA ALA A 59 -6.22 15.82 -42.28
C ALA A 59 -6.93 17.10 -41.80
N THR A 60 -7.12 17.24 -40.48
CA THR A 60 -7.86 18.34 -39.84
C THR A 60 -6.96 19.18 -38.92
N ASP A 61 -5.65 19.03 -39.06
CA ASP A 61 -4.69 19.58 -38.11
C ASP A 61 -4.37 21.05 -38.39
N THR A 62 -4.36 21.87 -37.34
CA THR A 62 -4.19 23.33 -37.39
C THR A 62 -2.95 23.74 -38.17
N PHE A 63 -1.87 22.95 -38.05
CA PHE A 63 -0.64 23.15 -38.79
C PHE A 63 -0.83 23.21 -40.31
N ARG A 64 -1.60 22.27 -40.88
CA ARG A 64 -1.81 22.19 -42.34
C ARG A 64 -2.79 23.24 -42.84
N THR A 65 -3.80 23.58 -42.04
CA THR A 65 -4.81 24.57 -42.41
C THR A 65 -4.19 25.95 -42.66
N TYR A 66 -3.11 26.28 -41.95
CA TYR A 66 -2.43 27.58 -42.03
C TYR A 66 -1.02 27.50 -42.62
N GLU A 67 -0.70 26.40 -43.32
CA GLU A 67 0.52 26.33 -44.12
C GLU A 67 0.54 27.49 -45.13
N PRO A 68 1.64 28.25 -45.23
CA PRO A 68 1.62 29.46 -46.04
C PRO A 68 1.37 29.21 -47.52
N TRP A 69 0.53 30.04 -48.13
CA TRP A 69 0.06 29.81 -49.50
C TRP A 69 1.15 30.04 -50.56
N GLU A 70 1.99 31.05 -50.37
CA GLU A 70 2.97 31.46 -51.40
C GLU A 70 4.40 30.96 -51.14
N ASN A 71 4.70 30.32 -50.00
CA ASN A 71 5.99 29.68 -49.71
C ASN A 71 5.88 28.68 -48.53
N PRO A 72 5.49 27.42 -48.76
CA PRO A 72 5.26 26.43 -47.68
C PRO A 72 6.49 26.15 -46.82
N ASN A 73 7.70 26.35 -47.37
CA ASN A 73 8.98 26.10 -46.69
C ASN A 73 9.44 27.25 -45.78
N PHE A 74 8.66 28.32 -45.67
CA PHE A 74 8.97 29.44 -44.77
C PHE A 74 7.72 29.71 -43.96
N TYR A 75 7.63 29.18 -42.74
CA TYR A 75 6.45 29.32 -41.88
C TYR A 75 6.89 29.89 -40.53
N ALA A 76 6.80 31.21 -40.34
CA ALA A 76 7.42 31.86 -39.20
C ALA A 76 6.69 33.13 -38.74
N GLY A 77 6.91 33.47 -37.46
CA GLY A 77 6.30 34.61 -36.80
C GLY A 77 7.18 35.23 -35.73
N ILE A 78 6.94 36.51 -35.44
CA ILE A 78 7.46 37.18 -34.26
C ILE A 78 6.29 37.79 -33.50
N LEU A 79 6.31 37.63 -32.18
CA LEU A 79 5.40 38.23 -31.21
C LEU A 79 6.26 39.08 -30.27
N ARG A 80 5.95 40.37 -30.13
CA ARG A 80 6.49 41.18 -29.04
C ARG A 80 5.43 41.44 -28.00
N PHE A 81 5.83 41.34 -26.74
CA PHE A 81 4.95 41.57 -25.61
C PHE A 81 5.73 42.10 -24.42
N THR A 82 5.03 42.72 -23.48
CA THR A 82 5.54 43.11 -22.17
C THR A 82 5.00 42.20 -21.09
N CYS A 83 5.85 41.81 -20.15
CA CYS A 83 5.47 41.09 -18.93
C CYS A 83 6.18 41.78 -17.75
N GLY A 84 5.42 42.18 -16.73
CA GLY A 84 5.88 43.18 -15.76
C GLY A 84 6.37 44.45 -16.46
N ASP A 85 7.56 44.91 -16.08
CA ASP A 85 8.23 46.09 -16.66
C ASP A 85 9.22 45.73 -17.79
N ARG A 86 9.26 44.46 -18.22
CA ARG A 86 10.20 43.97 -19.23
C ARG A 86 9.54 43.71 -20.59
N ARG A 87 10.32 43.87 -21.65
CA ARG A 87 9.95 43.61 -23.05
C ARG A 87 10.55 42.32 -23.55
N PHE A 88 9.74 41.52 -24.21
CA PHE A 88 10.13 40.23 -24.74
C PHE A 88 9.81 40.14 -26.23
N ARG A 89 10.72 39.49 -26.96
CA ARG A 89 10.57 39.11 -28.36
C ARG A 89 10.58 37.60 -28.46
N LEU A 90 9.44 37.05 -28.86
CA LEU A 90 9.26 35.63 -29.15
C LEU A 90 9.26 35.43 -30.65
N GLU A 91 10.24 34.69 -31.17
CA GLU A 91 10.29 34.25 -32.55
C GLU A 91 10.02 32.75 -32.62
N ARG A 92 9.18 32.32 -33.55
CA ARG A 92 8.92 30.90 -33.81
C ARG A 92 9.01 30.59 -35.29
N ASN A 93 9.67 29.48 -35.58
CA ASN A 93 9.69 28.83 -36.88
C ASN A 93 8.86 27.53 -36.78
N PHE A 94 7.78 27.51 -37.54
CA PHE A 94 6.86 26.41 -37.70
C PHE A 94 7.21 25.56 -38.94
N ASP A 95 8.34 25.81 -39.61
CA ASP A 95 8.77 25.00 -40.75
C ASP A 95 8.91 23.50 -40.39
N ARG A 96 8.64 22.66 -41.39
CA ARG A 96 8.64 21.21 -41.32
C ARG A 96 10.02 20.63 -40.99
N TYR A 97 11.10 21.31 -41.40
CA TYR A 97 12.47 20.78 -41.30
C TYR A 97 13.32 21.47 -40.21
N ALA A 98 12.97 22.70 -39.84
CA ALA A 98 13.73 23.52 -38.88
C ALA A 98 12.80 24.12 -37.82
N LYS A 99 12.17 23.24 -37.03
CA LYS A 99 11.42 23.68 -35.85
C LYS A 99 12.38 24.35 -34.87
N GLY A 100 12.01 25.53 -34.41
CA GLY A 100 12.78 26.27 -33.43
C GLY A 100 12.08 27.55 -33.04
N GLY A 101 12.56 28.17 -31.98
CA GLY A 101 12.14 29.49 -31.58
C GLY A 101 13.16 30.07 -30.62
N SER A 102 13.14 31.38 -30.50
CA SER A 102 13.97 32.11 -29.55
C SER A 102 13.07 33.04 -28.76
N LEU A 103 13.27 33.09 -27.44
CA LEU A 103 12.64 34.06 -26.56
C LEU A 103 13.74 34.95 -26.00
N ILE A 104 13.67 36.24 -26.29
CA ILE A 104 14.73 37.19 -25.91
C ILE A 104 14.09 38.32 -25.10
N CYS A 105 14.66 38.63 -23.94
CA CYS A 105 14.38 39.87 -23.22
C CYS A 105 15.08 41.03 -23.94
N GLU A 106 14.32 41.95 -24.54
CA GLU A 106 14.88 43.05 -25.33
C GLU A 106 15.55 44.14 -24.45
N ASP A 107 15.37 44.10 -23.13
CA ASP A 107 15.93 45.11 -22.21
C ASP A 107 17.35 44.80 -21.74
N ASP A 108 17.70 43.52 -21.54
CA ASP A 108 19.04 43.07 -21.12
C ASP A 108 19.73 42.12 -22.12
N GLY A 109 19.01 41.65 -23.14
CA GLY A 109 19.51 40.75 -24.18
C GLY A 109 19.59 39.29 -23.74
N GLU A 110 19.04 38.92 -22.59
CA GLU A 110 19.00 37.54 -22.11
C GLU A 110 18.13 36.66 -23.03
N GLU A 111 18.67 35.51 -23.45
CA GLU A 111 17.93 34.49 -24.19
C GLU A 111 17.39 33.44 -23.22
N LEU A 112 16.06 33.29 -23.22
CA LEU A 112 15.31 32.37 -22.38
C LEU A 112 15.00 31.09 -23.16
N SER A 113 15.01 29.96 -22.46
CA SER A 113 14.77 28.64 -23.03
C SER A 113 13.28 28.34 -23.18
N LEU A 114 12.85 28.14 -24.42
CA LEU A 114 11.51 27.62 -24.71
C LEU A 114 11.36 26.14 -24.31
N GLU A 115 12.44 25.35 -24.32
CA GLU A 115 12.40 23.92 -23.99
C GLU A 115 12.33 23.65 -22.48
N HIS A 116 12.81 24.60 -21.66
CA HIS A 116 12.79 24.49 -20.20
C HIS A 116 11.60 25.22 -19.55
N GLY A 117 10.63 25.67 -20.35
CA GLY A 117 9.38 26.25 -19.86
C GLY A 117 9.46 27.72 -19.45
N ASP A 118 10.50 28.48 -19.83
CA ASP A 118 10.62 29.89 -19.42
C ASP A 118 9.47 30.74 -19.95
N LEU A 119 8.93 30.43 -21.14
CA LEU A 119 7.72 31.07 -21.64
C LEU A 119 6.49 30.72 -20.80
N GLU A 120 6.35 29.48 -20.34
CA GLU A 120 5.24 29.06 -19.47
C GLU A 120 5.29 29.85 -18.16
N ILE A 121 6.49 30.08 -17.61
CA ILE A 121 6.70 30.92 -16.42
C ILE A 121 6.25 32.37 -16.70
N LEU A 122 6.62 32.96 -17.83
CA LEU A 122 6.19 34.32 -18.22
C LEU A 122 4.66 34.43 -18.44
N LEU A 123 4.01 33.33 -18.80
CA LEU A 123 2.56 33.23 -18.94
C LEU A 123 1.86 32.87 -17.62
N GLY A 124 2.59 32.82 -16.49
CA GLY A 124 2.05 32.49 -15.18
C GLY A 124 1.61 31.02 -15.06
N GLY A 125 2.23 30.11 -15.82
CA GLY A 125 1.86 28.70 -15.88
C GLY A 125 0.63 28.41 -16.76
N MET A 126 0.12 29.40 -17.50
CA MET A 126 -1.04 29.22 -18.37
C MET A 126 -0.75 28.19 -19.47
N THR A 127 -1.63 27.20 -19.60
CA THR A 127 -1.57 26.22 -20.68
C THR A 127 -2.39 26.63 -21.91
N GLU A 128 -2.21 25.90 -23.02
CA GLU A 128 -3.03 26.07 -24.22
C GLU A 128 -4.53 25.88 -23.91
N SER A 129 -4.86 24.93 -23.03
CA SER A 129 -6.24 24.67 -22.64
C SER A 129 -6.80 25.81 -21.80
N ASP A 130 -6.02 26.34 -20.85
CA ASP A 130 -6.44 27.49 -20.04
C ASP A 130 -6.67 28.72 -20.92
N TYR A 131 -5.80 28.95 -21.89
CA TYR A 131 -5.95 30.05 -22.85
C TYR A 131 -7.24 29.95 -23.66
N GLU A 132 -7.55 28.78 -24.24
CA GLU A 132 -8.77 28.59 -25.02
C GLU A 132 -10.04 28.68 -24.17
N ASN A 133 -9.95 28.29 -22.90
CA ASN A 133 -11.07 28.27 -22.01
C ASN A 133 -11.30 29.62 -21.32
N THR A 134 -10.26 30.44 -21.09
CA THR A 134 -10.37 31.70 -20.33
C THR A 134 -10.08 32.94 -21.18
N VAL A 135 -8.87 33.04 -21.70
CA VAL A 135 -8.30 34.23 -22.36
C VAL A 135 -8.91 34.51 -23.73
N SER A 136 -9.14 33.45 -24.51
CA SER A 136 -9.62 33.52 -25.88
C SER A 136 -11.07 33.04 -25.97
N ILE A 137 -12.00 33.97 -26.20
CA ILE A 137 -13.41 33.67 -26.41
C ILE A 137 -13.72 33.67 -27.90
N GLY A 138 -13.95 32.48 -28.45
CA GLY A 138 -14.38 32.31 -29.84
C GLY A 138 -15.87 32.56 -30.05
N GLN A 139 -16.27 32.73 -31.30
CA GLN A 139 -17.67 32.77 -31.68
C GLN A 139 -18.34 31.45 -31.28
N LEU A 140 -19.35 31.54 -30.41
CA LEU A 140 -20.20 30.39 -30.10
C LEU A 140 -20.88 29.96 -31.40
N ARG A 141 -20.52 28.76 -31.89
CA ARG A 141 -21.02 28.20 -33.16
C ARG A 141 -22.56 28.19 -33.15
N VAL A 142 -23.19 28.00 -34.31
CA VAL A 142 -24.65 27.91 -34.50
C VAL A 142 -25.24 26.75 -33.70
N GLN A 143 -25.32 26.92 -32.39
CA GLN A 143 -25.86 25.98 -31.43
C GLN A 143 -27.22 26.53 -31.00
N THR A 144 -28.16 25.61 -30.77
CA THR A 144 -29.44 25.96 -30.15
C THR A 144 -29.19 26.42 -28.70
N GLY A 145 -30.13 27.17 -28.11
CA GLY A 145 -29.99 27.66 -26.73
C GLY A 145 -29.74 26.53 -25.72
N GLU A 146 -30.31 25.34 -25.94
CA GLU A 146 -30.12 24.15 -25.11
C GLU A 146 -28.68 23.62 -25.17
N ILE A 147 -28.07 23.56 -26.36
CA ILE A 147 -26.69 23.09 -26.52
C ILE A 147 -25.74 24.07 -25.84
N LEU A 148 -25.97 25.37 -26.02
CA LEU A 148 -25.17 26.41 -25.37
C LEU A 148 -25.29 26.34 -23.83
N ALA A 149 -26.50 26.11 -23.30
CA ALA A 149 -26.71 25.93 -21.87
C ALA A 149 -25.96 24.69 -21.33
N ALA A 150 -25.92 23.60 -22.10
CA ALA A 150 -25.16 22.40 -21.73
C ALA A 150 -23.64 22.64 -21.76
N GLU A 151 -23.10 23.33 -22.77
CA GLU A 151 -21.68 23.71 -22.82
C GLU A 151 -21.30 24.63 -21.66
N LEU A 152 -22.15 25.62 -21.37
CA LEU A 152 -21.96 26.51 -20.23
C LEU A 152 -21.99 25.75 -18.91
N LYS A 153 -22.89 24.77 -18.76
CA LYS A 153 -22.93 23.88 -17.59
C LYS A 153 -21.63 23.09 -17.44
N ASN A 154 -21.12 22.50 -18.53
CA ASN A 154 -19.86 21.76 -18.50
C ASN A 154 -18.67 22.68 -18.17
N TYR A 155 -18.66 23.88 -18.73
CA TYR A 155 -17.66 24.90 -18.44
C TYR A 155 -17.70 25.29 -16.95
N ALA A 156 -18.87 25.67 -16.44
CA ALA A 156 -19.05 26.00 -15.03
C ALA A 156 -18.66 24.83 -14.13
N ALA A 157 -19.05 23.60 -14.46
CA ALA A 157 -18.69 22.40 -13.71
C ALA A 157 -17.18 22.26 -13.51
N ASN A 158 -16.40 22.38 -14.59
CA ASN A 158 -14.94 22.25 -14.51
C ASN A 158 -14.33 23.33 -13.61
N TYR A 159 -14.70 24.60 -13.81
CA TYR A 159 -14.08 25.70 -13.08
C TYR A 159 -14.50 25.80 -11.61
N TYR A 160 -15.75 25.47 -11.30
CA TYR A 160 -16.25 25.48 -9.93
C TYR A 160 -15.78 24.27 -9.12
N ALA A 161 -15.61 23.10 -9.76
CA ALA A 161 -15.20 21.87 -9.09
C ALA A 161 -13.70 21.80 -8.83
N THR A 162 -12.87 22.09 -9.84
CA THR A 162 -11.43 21.80 -9.76
C THR A 162 -10.57 23.04 -9.59
N GLY A 163 -11.10 24.24 -9.89
CA GLY A 163 -10.34 25.50 -9.83
C GLY A 163 -9.10 25.55 -10.72
N ASN A 164 -8.87 24.52 -11.54
CA ASN A 164 -7.88 24.36 -12.60
C ASN A 164 -8.22 23.05 -13.32
N SER A 165 -8.13 22.98 -14.65
CA SER A 165 -8.44 21.77 -15.41
C SER A 165 -7.41 20.63 -15.25
N GLU A 166 -6.30 20.86 -14.56
CA GLU A 166 -5.17 19.91 -14.54
C GLU A 166 -5.08 18.97 -13.33
N ILE A 167 -5.71 19.29 -12.19
CA ILE A 167 -5.59 18.46 -11.00
C ILE A 167 -6.53 17.25 -11.13
N ASP A 168 -5.97 16.11 -11.55
CA ASP A 168 -6.66 14.82 -11.59
C ASP A 168 -6.78 14.19 -10.19
N LEU A 169 -7.66 14.77 -9.37
CA LEU A 169 -7.97 14.23 -8.04
C LEU A 169 -8.53 12.80 -8.14
N GLU A 170 -9.33 12.50 -9.16
CA GLU A 170 -9.96 11.19 -9.32
C GLU A 170 -8.91 10.11 -9.59
N GLY A 171 -7.96 10.38 -10.50
CA GLY A 171 -6.82 9.51 -10.77
C GLY A 171 -5.90 9.34 -9.55
N ALA A 172 -5.61 10.43 -8.82
CA ALA A 172 -4.81 10.35 -7.59
C ALA A 172 -5.48 9.48 -6.51
N LEU A 173 -6.78 9.67 -6.28
CA LEU A 173 -7.54 8.85 -5.34
C LEU A 173 -7.67 7.40 -5.82
N ALA A 174 -7.80 7.16 -7.13
CA ALA A 174 -7.83 5.81 -7.69
C ALA A 174 -6.51 5.07 -7.44
N LEU A 175 -5.36 5.72 -7.68
CA LEU A 175 -4.03 5.17 -7.41
C LEU A 175 -3.86 4.80 -5.93
N LEU A 176 -4.24 5.71 -5.01
CA LEU A 176 -4.18 5.45 -3.57
C LEU A 176 -5.11 4.31 -3.14
N LYS A 177 -6.30 4.23 -3.75
CA LYS A 177 -7.27 3.17 -3.48
C LYS A 177 -6.78 1.80 -3.96
N GLU A 178 -6.10 1.76 -5.11
CA GLU A 178 -5.43 0.55 -5.60
C GLU A 178 -4.31 0.13 -4.65
N ARG A 179 -3.44 1.07 -4.25
CA ARG A 179 -2.36 0.80 -3.29
C ARG A 179 -2.88 0.28 -1.95
N LYS A 180 -3.99 0.84 -1.45
CA LYS A 180 -4.65 0.35 -0.23
C LYS A 180 -5.09 -1.11 -0.38
N LYS A 181 -5.71 -1.47 -1.50
CA LYS A 181 -6.16 -2.86 -1.75
C LYS A 181 -4.99 -3.84 -1.81
N GLU A 182 -3.88 -3.44 -2.43
CA GLU A 182 -2.65 -4.26 -2.44
C GLU A 182 -2.14 -4.51 -1.03
N LEU A 183 -2.02 -3.47 -0.21
CA LEU A 183 -1.58 -3.56 1.18
C LEU A 183 -2.51 -4.46 2.01
N GLU A 184 -3.83 -4.33 1.85
CA GLU A 184 -4.83 -5.19 2.52
C GLU A 184 -4.71 -6.66 2.10
N LYS A 185 -4.43 -6.91 0.80
CA LYS A 185 -4.21 -8.26 0.29
C LYS A 185 -2.95 -8.88 0.86
N GLU A 186 -1.83 -8.15 0.85
CA GLU A 186 -0.56 -8.59 1.43
C GLU A 186 -0.69 -8.87 2.94
N GLU A 187 -1.41 -8.01 3.67
CA GLU A 187 -1.71 -8.18 5.09
C GLU A 187 -2.50 -9.48 5.33
N ARG A 188 -3.55 -9.71 4.55
CA ARG A 188 -4.39 -10.91 4.66
C ARG A 188 -3.60 -12.19 4.38
N GLU A 189 -2.82 -12.22 3.30
CA GLU A 189 -2.02 -13.38 2.92
C GLU A 189 -0.97 -13.72 3.97
N LYS A 190 -0.27 -12.72 4.51
CA LYS A 190 0.72 -12.95 5.56
C LYS A 190 0.08 -13.38 6.88
N ARG A 191 -1.03 -12.76 7.29
CA ARG A 191 -1.75 -13.15 8.50
C ARG A 191 -2.26 -14.58 8.41
N GLN A 192 -2.74 -14.99 7.24
CA GLN A 192 -3.13 -16.37 6.99
C GLN A 192 -1.93 -17.32 7.11
N LEU A 193 -0.79 -16.99 6.50
CA LEU A 193 0.43 -17.79 6.59
C LEU A 193 0.92 -17.95 8.05
N ILE A 194 0.89 -16.87 8.84
CA ILE A 194 1.26 -16.88 10.26
C ILE A 194 0.28 -17.77 11.03
N SER A 195 -1.04 -17.63 10.79
CA SER A 195 -2.08 -18.48 11.42
C SER A 195 -1.86 -19.96 11.12
N GLU A 196 -1.60 -20.32 9.85
CA GLU A 196 -1.34 -21.72 9.45
C GLU A 196 -0.06 -22.29 10.07
N LYS A 197 0.98 -21.47 10.24
CA LYS A 197 2.22 -21.88 10.93
C LYS A 197 1.99 -22.06 12.43
N LYS A 198 1.23 -21.14 13.05
CA LYS A 198 0.86 -21.21 14.46
C LYS A 198 0.04 -22.47 14.76
N GLU A 199 -1.01 -22.72 13.98
CA GLU A 199 -1.84 -23.94 14.11
C GLU A 199 -1.01 -25.22 13.98
N ARG A 200 -0.05 -25.27 13.05
CA ARG A 200 0.87 -26.42 12.93
C ARG A 200 1.75 -26.61 14.17
N ALA A 201 2.35 -25.54 14.68
CA ALA A 201 3.16 -25.59 15.89
C ALA A 201 2.34 -26.00 17.13
N GLU A 202 1.10 -25.51 17.24
CA GLU A 202 0.16 -25.91 18.30
C GLU A 202 -0.24 -27.39 18.20
N MET A 203 -0.51 -27.89 16.99
CA MET A 203 -0.79 -29.32 16.76
C MET A 203 0.41 -30.19 17.14
N GLU A 204 1.62 -29.79 16.75
CA GLU A 204 2.86 -30.47 17.14
C GLU A 204 3.06 -30.48 18.67
N ALA A 205 2.87 -29.33 19.32
CA ALA A 205 2.95 -29.22 20.78
C ALA A 205 1.92 -30.13 21.47
N SER A 206 0.68 -30.16 20.97
CA SER A 206 -0.38 -31.03 21.50
C SER A 206 -0.05 -32.53 21.36
N TYR A 207 0.58 -32.93 20.26
CA TYR A 207 1.05 -34.29 20.06
C TYR A 207 2.16 -34.66 21.05
N VAL A 208 3.18 -33.80 21.17
CA VAL A 208 4.30 -34.01 22.12
C VAL A 208 3.80 -34.04 23.56
N TRP A 209 2.84 -33.18 23.92
CA TRP A 209 2.21 -33.16 25.24
C TRP A 209 1.52 -34.49 25.57
N ARG A 210 0.77 -35.05 24.61
CA ARG A 210 0.12 -36.36 24.78
C ARG A 210 1.14 -37.47 25.00
N ASP A 211 2.23 -37.44 24.25
CA ASP A 211 3.34 -38.39 24.38
C ASP A 211 4.05 -38.26 25.74
N LEU A 212 4.29 -37.03 26.21
CA LEU A 212 4.84 -36.77 27.54
C LEU A 212 3.95 -37.38 28.63
N HIS A 213 2.64 -37.19 28.53
CA HIS A 213 1.71 -37.76 29.50
C HIS A 213 1.71 -39.31 29.47
N GLN A 214 1.89 -39.93 28.30
CA GLN A 214 2.05 -41.39 28.22
C GLN A 214 3.36 -41.87 28.87
N LEU A 215 4.47 -41.18 28.60
CA LEU A 215 5.78 -41.49 29.17
C LEU A 215 5.81 -41.27 30.69
N GLU A 216 5.11 -40.24 31.19
CA GLU A 216 4.95 -39.98 32.61
C GLU A 216 4.24 -41.14 33.31
N ASN A 217 3.11 -41.58 32.74
CA ASN A 217 2.36 -42.73 33.23
C ASN A 217 3.20 -44.02 33.19
N GLU A 218 3.96 -44.27 32.11
CA GLU A 218 4.86 -45.41 31.98
C GLU A 218 6.00 -45.35 33.01
N ALA A 219 6.62 -44.18 33.19
CA ALA A 219 7.66 -43.95 34.19
C ALA A 219 7.13 -44.20 35.60
N GLU A 220 5.90 -43.78 35.91
CA GLU A 220 5.29 -44.03 37.22
C GLU A 220 5.03 -45.52 37.46
N GLN A 221 4.53 -46.24 36.46
CA GLN A 221 4.34 -47.70 36.53
C GLN A 221 5.67 -48.43 36.71
N LEU A 222 6.69 -48.07 35.92
CA LEU A 222 8.04 -48.65 36.03
C LEU A 222 8.69 -48.32 37.37
N LYS A 223 8.46 -47.12 37.90
CA LYS A 223 8.95 -46.71 39.23
C LYS A 223 8.34 -47.56 40.33
N ARG A 224 7.03 -47.79 40.31
CA ARG A 224 6.34 -48.71 41.24
C ARG A 224 6.91 -50.14 41.12
N SER A 225 7.06 -50.65 39.90
CA SER A 225 7.64 -51.98 39.66
C SER A 225 9.11 -52.08 40.12
N CYS A 226 9.91 -51.04 39.91
CA CYS A 226 11.29 -50.96 40.41
C CYS A 226 11.34 -51.00 41.94
N GLU A 227 10.44 -50.28 42.62
CA GLU A 227 10.36 -50.26 44.08
C GLU A 227 9.95 -51.62 44.65
N GLU A 228 8.98 -52.30 44.01
CA GLU A 228 8.60 -53.67 44.37
C GLU A 228 9.78 -54.63 44.23
N LYS A 229 10.46 -54.64 43.08
CA LYS A 229 11.65 -55.50 42.85
C LYS A 229 12.81 -55.16 43.78
N ARG A 230 12.97 -53.88 44.12
CA ARG A 230 13.94 -53.44 45.12
C ARG A 230 13.61 -54.01 46.50
N ARG A 231 12.35 -53.96 46.94
CA ARG A 231 11.91 -54.52 48.22
C ARG A 231 12.08 -56.04 48.25
N GLU A 232 11.73 -56.74 47.18
CA GLU A 232 11.97 -58.19 47.03
C GLU A 232 13.46 -58.51 47.20
N TRP A 233 14.34 -57.80 46.48
CA TRP A 233 15.78 -58.00 46.58
C TRP A 233 16.34 -57.65 47.97
N GLU A 234 15.95 -56.52 48.56
CA GLU A 234 16.39 -56.11 49.91
C GLU A 234 15.92 -57.07 51.00
N SER A 235 14.69 -57.58 50.89
CA SER A 235 14.16 -58.59 51.81
C SER A 235 14.94 -59.91 51.69
N TRP A 236 15.25 -60.36 50.47
CA TRP A 236 16.11 -61.52 50.22
C TRP A 236 17.52 -61.32 50.80
N VAL A 237 18.14 -60.16 50.60
CA VAL A 237 19.47 -59.83 51.16
C VAL A 237 19.44 -59.89 52.69
N ASN A 238 18.39 -59.36 53.31
CA ASN A 238 18.22 -59.38 54.77
C ASN A 238 17.98 -60.80 55.29
N GLU A 239 17.21 -61.62 54.58
CA GLU A 239 17.05 -63.04 54.89
C GLU A 239 18.35 -63.82 54.74
N ASP A 240 19.12 -63.61 53.67
CA ASP A 240 20.40 -64.27 53.44
C ASP A 240 21.40 -63.92 54.55
N LYS A 241 21.46 -62.65 54.99
CA LYS A 241 22.25 -62.23 56.16
C LYS A 241 21.81 -62.96 57.44
N LYS A 242 20.51 -63.08 57.69
CA LYS A 242 19.98 -63.83 58.84
C LYS A 242 20.29 -65.33 58.74
N ARG A 243 20.21 -65.91 57.54
CA ARG A 243 20.57 -67.32 57.28
C ARG A 243 22.04 -67.57 57.56
N LYS A 244 22.94 -66.74 57.04
CA LYS A 244 24.40 -66.82 57.33
C LYS A 244 24.69 -66.71 58.82
N LYS A 245 24.08 -65.75 59.53
CA LYS A 245 24.21 -65.65 61.00
C LYS A 245 23.68 -66.87 61.74
N ARG A 246 22.56 -67.46 61.31
CA ARG A 246 22.03 -68.71 61.89
C ARG A 246 22.95 -69.89 61.60
N GLU A 247 23.55 -69.96 60.42
CA GLU A 247 24.52 -71.01 60.07
C GLU A 247 25.83 -70.87 60.86
N GLU A 248 26.31 -69.65 61.09
CA GLU A 248 27.46 -69.36 61.95
C GLU A 248 27.17 -69.69 63.43
N ALA A 249 26.00 -69.30 63.93
CA ALA A 249 25.57 -69.58 65.30
C ALA A 249 25.25 -71.05 65.56
N ALA A 250 24.81 -71.80 64.53
CA ALA A 250 24.50 -73.22 64.67
C ALA A 250 25.75 -74.11 64.85
N GLY A 251 26.96 -73.54 64.67
CA GLY A 251 28.22 -74.22 65.00
C GLY A 251 28.44 -75.56 64.30
N TYR A 252 29.53 -76.24 64.63
CA TYR A 252 30.02 -77.47 63.99
C TYR A 252 29.02 -78.65 63.92
N PHE A 253 27.87 -78.59 64.61
CA PHE A 253 26.93 -79.72 64.76
C PHE A 253 25.77 -79.73 63.75
N ALA A 254 25.47 -78.65 63.05
CA ALA A 254 24.33 -78.58 62.11
C ALA A 254 24.47 -79.44 60.83
N GLY A 255 25.65 -80.03 60.60
CA GLY A 255 25.93 -80.91 59.45
C GLY A 255 25.83 -82.42 59.74
N TRP A 256 25.59 -82.80 61.00
CA TRP A 256 25.54 -84.21 61.40
C TRP A 256 24.17 -84.79 61.10
N ARG A 257 24.13 -85.80 60.21
CA ARG A 257 22.92 -86.57 59.90
C ARG A 257 22.71 -87.76 60.81
N ILE A 258 23.69 -88.06 61.66
CA ILE A 258 23.61 -89.13 62.64
C ILE A 258 22.92 -88.51 63.85
N HIS A 259 21.69 -88.95 64.13
CA HIS A 259 20.99 -88.52 65.33
C HIS A 259 21.83 -88.94 66.56
N PRO A 260 21.89 -88.18 67.67
CA PRO A 260 22.65 -88.57 68.85
C PRO A 260 22.33 -90.00 69.32
N LEU A 261 21.07 -90.43 69.18
CA LEU A 261 20.64 -91.81 69.45
C LEU A 261 21.22 -92.85 68.48
N GLU A 262 21.39 -92.55 67.20
CA GLU A 262 21.99 -93.46 66.21
C GLU A 262 23.49 -93.59 66.45
N ALA A 263 24.17 -92.50 66.82
CA ALA A 263 25.57 -92.53 67.23
C ALA A 263 25.76 -93.39 68.50
N VAL A 264 24.83 -93.27 69.45
CA VAL A 264 24.80 -94.10 70.67
C VAL A 264 24.47 -95.56 70.34
N SER A 265 23.56 -95.82 69.38
CA SER A 265 23.23 -97.16 68.91
C SER A 265 24.41 -97.84 68.20
N MET A 266 25.16 -97.11 67.37
CA MET A 266 26.40 -97.60 66.74
C MET A 266 27.48 -97.92 67.77
N LEU A 267 27.72 -97.02 68.73
CA LEU A 267 28.62 -97.29 69.86
C LEU A 267 28.17 -98.52 70.67
N GLY A 268 26.86 -98.68 70.86
CA GLY A 268 26.25 -99.86 71.49
C GLY A 268 26.47 -101.14 70.68
N ALA A 269 26.24 -101.11 69.36
CA ALA A 269 26.47 -102.24 68.47
C ALA A 269 27.94 -102.67 68.48
N PHE A 270 28.86 -101.71 68.44
CA PHE A 270 30.30 -101.96 68.61
C PHE A 270 30.61 -102.63 69.95
N PHE A 271 30.04 -102.14 71.07
CA PHE A 271 30.26 -102.73 72.41
C PHE A 271 29.64 -104.12 72.56
N VAL A 272 28.47 -104.36 71.96
CA VAL A 272 27.76 -105.65 72.01
C VAL A 272 28.54 -106.75 71.29
N THR A 273 29.36 -106.43 70.28
CA THR A 273 30.25 -107.42 69.66
C THR A 273 31.25 -108.04 70.64
N PHE A 274 31.67 -107.30 71.67
CA PHE A 274 32.58 -107.81 72.71
C PHE A 274 31.88 -108.71 73.74
N LEU A 275 30.56 -108.65 73.85
CA LEU A 275 29.75 -109.47 74.76
C LEU A 275 29.27 -110.78 74.12
N LEU A 276 28.94 -110.78 72.83
CA LEU A 276 28.36 -111.94 72.14
C LEU A 276 29.38 -112.91 71.54
N PHE A 277 30.60 -112.47 71.25
CA PHE A 277 31.61 -113.31 70.61
C PHE A 277 32.81 -113.59 71.54
N HIS A 278 33.19 -114.86 71.70
CA HIS A 278 34.37 -115.24 72.47
C HIS A 278 35.68 -114.92 71.73
N LYS A 279 36.76 -114.73 72.50
CA LYS A 279 38.10 -114.50 71.95
C LYS A 279 38.54 -115.69 71.09
N PRO A 280 39.21 -115.47 69.94
CA PRO A 280 39.73 -114.20 69.42
C PRO A 280 38.83 -113.50 68.38
N TRP A 281 37.67 -114.07 68.03
CA TRP A 281 36.85 -113.62 66.90
C TRP A 281 36.14 -112.27 67.10
N ASN A 282 35.98 -111.83 68.35
CA ASN A 282 35.35 -110.55 68.67
C ASN A 282 36.06 -109.34 68.04
N PHE A 283 37.40 -109.30 68.01
CA PHE A 283 38.15 -108.20 67.40
C PHE A 283 37.96 -108.11 65.89
N LEU A 284 37.85 -109.25 65.22
CA LEU A 284 37.69 -109.31 63.76
C LEU A 284 36.31 -108.79 63.34
N VAL A 285 35.26 -109.16 64.08
CA VAL A 285 33.89 -108.65 63.87
C VAL A 285 33.79 -107.17 64.24
N ALA A 286 34.43 -106.72 65.32
CA ALA A 286 34.46 -105.31 65.72
C ALA A 286 35.11 -104.40 64.66
N ILE A 287 36.17 -104.85 63.99
CA ILE A 287 36.81 -104.08 62.89
C ILE A 287 35.87 -103.95 61.69
N VAL A 288 35.15 -105.01 61.32
CA VAL A 288 34.20 -104.97 60.19
C VAL A 288 33.02 -104.04 60.52
N VAL A 289 32.50 -104.10 61.74
CA VAL A 289 31.44 -103.18 62.22
C VAL A 289 31.95 -101.74 62.21
N ALA A 290 33.15 -101.47 62.74
CA ALA A 290 33.74 -100.13 62.75
C ALA A 290 34.00 -99.58 61.33
N LEU A 291 34.42 -100.43 60.38
CA LEU A 291 34.58 -100.04 58.98
C LEU A 291 33.23 -99.76 58.31
N ALA A 292 32.21 -100.59 58.57
CA ALA A 292 30.86 -100.37 58.04
C ALA A 292 30.21 -99.10 58.60
N GLU A 293 30.35 -98.86 59.91
CA GLU A 293 29.92 -97.63 60.60
C GLU A 293 30.69 -96.41 60.07
N GLY A 294 32.02 -96.51 59.90
CA GLY A 294 32.85 -95.45 59.34
C GLY A 294 32.47 -95.09 57.89
N LEU A 295 32.16 -96.10 57.07
CA LEU A 295 31.74 -95.91 55.67
C LEU A 295 30.33 -95.31 55.58
N TYR A 296 29.41 -95.71 56.47
CA TYR A 296 28.09 -95.10 56.63
C TYR A 296 28.20 -93.62 57.04
N VAL A 297 28.99 -93.31 58.07
CA VAL A 297 29.25 -91.94 58.53
C VAL A 297 29.84 -91.08 57.41
N TRP A 298 30.83 -91.60 56.68
CA TRP A 298 31.46 -90.89 55.56
C TRP A 298 30.48 -90.59 54.42
N ASN A 299 29.64 -91.57 54.04
CA ASN A 299 28.66 -91.39 52.98
C ASN A 299 27.57 -90.37 53.38
N CYS A 300 27.09 -90.44 54.62
CA CYS A 300 26.14 -89.47 55.18
C CYS A 300 26.71 -88.05 55.26
N LEU A 301 27.99 -87.90 55.60
CA LEU A 301 28.67 -86.59 55.61
C LEU A 301 28.92 -86.05 54.19
N LYS A 302 29.30 -86.89 53.23
CA LYS A 302 29.54 -86.50 51.84
C LYS A 302 28.25 -86.04 51.16
N ASP A 303 27.16 -86.78 51.34
CA ASP A 303 25.83 -86.40 50.85
C ASP A 303 25.28 -85.15 51.55
N GLY A 304 25.54 -85.00 52.86
CA GLY A 304 25.22 -83.80 53.61
C GLY A 304 25.92 -82.55 53.03
N LYS A 305 27.23 -82.65 52.75
CA LYS A 305 28.01 -81.58 52.12
C LYS A 305 27.55 -81.28 50.68
N LYS A 306 27.24 -82.30 49.88
CA LYS A 306 26.76 -82.14 48.49
C LYS A 306 25.39 -81.47 48.43
N LYS A 307 24.42 -81.90 49.25
CA LYS A 307 23.10 -81.26 49.37
C LYS A 307 23.15 -79.86 49.96
N LYS A 308 24.06 -79.60 50.91
CA LYS A 308 24.27 -78.24 51.44
C LYS A 308 24.84 -77.31 50.36
N LYS A 309 25.83 -77.77 49.58
CA LYS A 309 26.42 -77.01 48.47
C LYS A 309 25.40 -76.71 47.37
N ALA A 310 24.55 -77.68 47.00
CA ALA A 310 23.48 -77.49 46.03
C ALA A 310 22.44 -76.45 46.51
N ARG A 311 21.98 -76.54 47.76
CA ARG A 311 21.06 -75.53 48.35
C ARG A 311 21.69 -74.14 48.42
N LEU A 312 22.97 -74.04 48.77
CA LEU A 312 23.67 -72.75 48.79
C LEU A 312 23.80 -72.14 47.39
N GLN A 313 23.93 -72.98 46.36
CA GLN A 313 24.02 -72.56 44.97
C GLN A 313 22.67 -72.07 44.45
N GLU A 314 21.58 -72.79 44.69
CA GLU A 314 20.21 -72.36 44.35
C GLU A 314 19.87 -71.01 45.00
N ILE A 315 20.21 -70.83 46.29
CA ILE A 315 19.99 -69.55 47.00
C ILE A 315 20.81 -68.42 46.34
N LYS A 316 22.08 -68.67 45.98
CA LYS A 316 22.90 -67.68 45.27
C LYS A 316 22.34 -67.32 43.90
N GLU A 317 21.88 -68.31 43.14
CA GLU A 317 21.27 -68.12 41.82
C GLU A 317 19.98 -67.30 41.93
N GLN A 318 19.15 -67.56 42.94
CA GLN A 318 17.97 -66.74 43.24
C GLN A 318 18.33 -65.27 43.53
N GLY A 319 19.38 -65.03 44.34
CA GLY A 319 19.85 -63.68 44.63
C GLY A 319 20.39 -62.93 43.42
N ILE A 320 21.10 -63.63 42.52
CA ILE A 320 21.58 -63.07 41.25
C ILE A 320 20.40 -62.73 40.34
N SER A 321 19.39 -63.61 40.24
CA SER A 321 18.18 -63.37 39.45
C SER A 321 17.42 -62.13 39.94
N LEU A 322 17.13 -62.03 41.24
CA LEU A 322 16.41 -60.89 41.81
C LEU A 322 17.15 -59.56 41.61
N LYS A 323 18.49 -59.59 41.72
CA LYS A 323 19.33 -58.42 41.44
C LYS A 323 19.26 -58.03 39.96
N ALA A 324 19.35 -58.99 39.04
CA ALA A 324 19.26 -58.75 37.61
C ALA A 324 17.88 -58.21 37.20
N ASP A 325 16.80 -58.70 37.81
CA ASP A 325 15.44 -58.20 37.58
C ASP A 325 15.28 -56.74 38.04
N TYR A 326 15.81 -56.39 39.21
CA TYR A 326 15.85 -55.00 39.69
C TYR A 326 16.66 -54.10 38.76
N GLU A 327 17.88 -54.50 38.37
CA GLU A 327 18.73 -53.71 37.46
C GLU A 327 18.09 -53.54 36.08
N ARG A 328 17.39 -54.56 35.57
CA ARG A 328 16.64 -54.49 34.31
C ARG A 328 15.50 -53.48 34.38
N GLN A 329 14.70 -53.49 35.44
CA GLN A 329 13.61 -52.52 35.61
C GLN A 329 14.15 -51.10 35.79
N LYS A 330 15.23 -50.96 36.58
CA LYS A 330 15.92 -49.68 36.77
C LYS A 330 16.46 -49.12 35.45
N GLY A 331 17.02 -49.97 34.59
CA GLY A 331 17.50 -49.56 33.26
C GLY A 331 16.36 -49.12 32.32
N LYS A 332 15.21 -49.82 32.35
CA LYS A 332 14.02 -49.40 31.61
C LYS A 332 13.51 -48.03 32.08
N LEU A 333 13.39 -47.84 33.40
CA LEU A 333 12.97 -46.57 33.98
C LEU A 333 13.90 -45.43 33.56
N ALA A 334 15.21 -45.62 33.64
CA ALA A 334 16.19 -44.61 33.22
C ALA A 334 16.03 -44.21 31.74
N LYS A 335 15.79 -45.19 30.86
CA LYS A 335 15.58 -44.92 29.43
C LYS A 335 14.29 -44.13 29.16
N VAL A 336 13.20 -44.46 29.85
CA VAL A 336 11.92 -43.72 29.74
C VAL A 336 12.08 -42.30 30.27
N GLN A 337 12.80 -42.11 31.38
CA GLN A 337 13.08 -40.79 31.94
C GLN A 337 13.96 -39.92 31.01
N GLU A 338 14.95 -40.52 30.36
CA GLU A 338 15.77 -39.84 29.34
C GLU A 338 14.91 -39.37 28.16
N THR A 339 14.07 -40.27 27.62
CA THR A 339 13.13 -39.95 26.54
C THR A 339 12.11 -38.88 26.95
N TYR A 340 11.63 -38.93 28.19
CA TYR A 340 10.72 -37.92 28.75
C TYR A 340 11.39 -36.55 28.75
N HIS A 341 12.61 -36.46 29.27
CA HIS A 341 13.33 -35.19 29.35
C HIS A 341 13.64 -34.60 27.96
N GLU A 342 14.01 -35.43 26.97
CA GLU A 342 14.17 -34.98 25.58
C GLU A 342 12.88 -34.39 25.01
N LYS A 343 11.73 -35.03 25.25
CA LYS A 343 10.42 -34.54 24.80
C LYS A 343 9.94 -33.32 25.58
N GLU A 344 10.32 -33.18 26.84
CA GLU A 344 10.00 -32.03 27.70
C GLU A 344 10.66 -30.77 27.14
N VAL A 345 11.97 -30.85 26.84
CA VAL A 345 12.72 -29.76 26.19
C VAL A 345 12.12 -29.43 24.82
N LEU A 346 11.74 -30.44 24.03
CA LEU A 346 11.09 -30.23 22.73
C LEU A 346 9.74 -29.49 22.88
N TYR A 347 8.96 -29.85 23.89
CA TYR A 347 7.67 -29.22 24.18
C TYR A 347 7.84 -27.75 24.60
N GLU A 348 8.79 -27.45 25.47
CA GLU A 348 9.11 -26.07 25.87
C GLU A 348 9.50 -25.21 24.66
N ASN A 349 10.41 -25.70 23.80
CA ASN A 349 10.81 -25.01 22.56
C ASN A 349 9.62 -24.79 21.60
N LEU A 350 8.70 -25.75 21.53
CA LEU A 350 7.47 -25.63 20.74
C LEU A 350 6.54 -24.55 21.29
N GLN A 351 6.37 -24.48 22.61
CA GLN A 351 5.55 -23.47 23.27
C GLN A 351 6.14 -22.06 23.10
N GLU A 352 7.45 -21.90 23.25
CA GLU A 352 8.14 -20.62 23.03
C GLU A 352 7.89 -20.10 21.60
N ARG A 353 8.08 -20.97 20.60
CA ARG A 353 7.82 -20.65 19.19
C ARG A 353 6.35 -20.32 18.89
N VAL A 354 5.39 -20.93 19.61
CA VAL A 354 3.98 -20.53 19.51
C VAL A 354 3.77 -19.13 20.06
N GLY A 355 4.43 -18.78 21.17
CA GLY A 355 4.43 -17.44 21.75
C GLY A 355 5.02 -16.37 20.83
N GLU A 356 6.10 -16.68 20.11
CA GLU A 356 6.71 -15.77 19.13
C GLU A 356 5.72 -15.33 18.02
N PHE A 357 4.75 -16.17 17.65
CA PHE A 357 3.74 -15.80 16.64
C PHE A 357 2.71 -14.80 17.15
N ASP A 358 2.57 -14.63 18.46
CA ASP A 358 1.68 -13.62 19.06
C ASP A 358 2.37 -12.24 19.19
N GLU A 359 3.69 -12.18 19.03
CA GLU A 359 4.43 -10.93 19.02
C GLU A 359 4.37 -10.23 17.66
N MET A 360 3.90 -8.98 17.67
CA MET A 360 3.95 -8.15 16.47
C MET A 360 5.40 -7.79 16.14
N ASN A 361 5.92 -8.31 15.02
CA ASN A 361 7.23 -7.92 14.51
C ASN A 361 7.19 -6.47 13.97
N SER A 362 8.35 -5.80 14.00
CA SER A 362 8.65 -4.52 13.35
C SER A 362 8.08 -4.39 11.93
N GLU A 363 8.14 -5.45 11.11
CA GLU A 363 7.58 -5.45 9.75
C GLU A 363 6.04 -5.30 9.72
N GLU A 364 5.33 -5.86 10.70
CA GLU A 364 3.88 -5.79 10.77
C GLU A 364 3.42 -4.39 11.22
N ILE A 365 4.16 -3.80 12.16
CA ILE A 365 4.00 -2.40 12.55
C ILE A 365 4.24 -1.47 11.36
N GLU A 366 5.28 -1.72 10.56
CA GLU A 366 5.59 -0.92 9.36
C GLU A 366 4.48 -1.02 8.30
N ARG A 367 3.93 -2.21 8.05
CA ARG A 367 2.80 -2.39 7.12
C ARG A 367 1.56 -1.64 7.57
N LEU A 368 1.22 -1.71 8.86
CA LEU A 368 0.10 -0.97 9.43
C LEU A 368 0.31 0.54 9.28
N LYS A 369 1.52 1.04 9.55
CA LYS A 369 1.88 2.45 9.33
C LYS A 369 1.73 2.85 7.87
N ASN A 370 2.17 2.01 6.92
CA ASN A 370 2.04 2.29 5.50
C ASN A 370 0.57 2.35 5.06
N LYS A 371 -0.27 1.42 5.53
CA LYS A 371 -1.71 1.43 5.27
C LYS A 371 -2.38 2.69 5.84
N GLN A 372 -2.09 3.03 7.10
CA GLN A 372 -2.58 4.26 7.72
C GLN A 372 -2.11 5.51 6.98
N GLY A 373 -0.86 5.52 6.50
CA GLY A 373 -0.32 6.61 5.69
C GLY A 373 -1.10 6.83 4.40
N VAL A 374 -1.46 5.75 3.69
CA VAL A 374 -2.28 5.83 2.48
C VAL A 374 -3.70 6.33 2.79
N GLU A 375 -4.33 5.82 3.85
CA GLU A 375 -5.66 6.28 4.27
C GLU A 375 -5.68 7.76 4.65
N LEU A 376 -4.70 8.20 5.43
CA LEU A 376 -4.53 9.61 5.78
C LEU A 376 -4.31 10.47 4.55
N ALA A 377 -3.49 10.02 3.58
CA ALA A 377 -3.29 10.74 2.33
C ALA A 377 -4.60 10.93 1.55
N MET A 378 -5.42 9.88 1.42
CA MET A 378 -6.73 9.96 0.77
C MET A 378 -7.68 10.94 1.48
N GLU A 379 -7.74 10.87 2.80
CA GLU A 379 -8.56 11.76 3.62
C GLU A 379 -8.12 13.23 3.45
N GLN A 380 -6.82 13.50 3.54
CA GLN A 380 -6.30 14.86 3.41
C GLN A 380 -6.49 15.42 2.01
N LEU A 381 -6.26 14.64 0.95
CA LEU A 381 -6.51 15.07 -0.42
C LEU A 381 -7.98 15.42 -0.63
N THR A 382 -8.89 14.58 -0.16
CA THR A 382 -10.34 14.82 -0.26
C THR A 382 -10.72 16.09 0.50
N ARG A 383 -10.23 16.25 1.73
CA ARG A 383 -10.49 17.42 2.56
C ARG A 383 -10.01 18.71 1.92
N LEU A 384 -8.78 18.72 1.40
CA LEU A 384 -8.18 19.89 0.74
C LEU A 384 -8.93 20.23 -0.55
N ALA A 385 -9.28 19.23 -1.36
CA ALA A 385 -10.06 19.42 -2.56
C ALA A 385 -11.43 20.07 -2.27
N THR A 386 -12.17 19.57 -1.27
CA THR A 386 -13.45 20.16 -0.87
C THR A 386 -13.28 21.60 -0.38
N GLN A 387 -12.23 21.89 0.40
CA GLN A 387 -11.94 23.25 0.86
C GLN A 387 -11.60 24.20 -0.30
N MET A 388 -10.78 23.75 -1.24
CA MET A 388 -10.42 24.50 -2.45
C MET A 388 -11.64 24.77 -3.33
N GLN A 389 -12.49 23.75 -3.53
CA GLN A 389 -13.73 23.85 -4.29
C GLN A 389 -14.68 24.90 -3.70
N SER A 390 -14.90 24.87 -2.38
CA SER A 390 -15.76 25.84 -1.69
C SER A 390 -15.24 27.26 -1.87
N ARG A 391 -13.94 27.49 -1.61
CA ARG A 391 -13.33 28.81 -1.74
C ARG A 391 -13.39 29.35 -3.17
N THR A 392 -13.11 28.50 -4.15
CA THR A 392 -13.13 28.86 -5.58
C THR A 392 -14.56 29.19 -6.03
N SER A 393 -15.54 28.40 -5.58
CA SER A 393 -16.96 28.62 -5.88
C SER A 393 -17.46 29.96 -5.33
N ASP A 394 -17.07 30.31 -4.10
CA ASP A 394 -17.44 31.59 -3.49
C ASP A 394 -16.84 32.77 -4.27
N LEU A 395 -15.54 32.70 -4.60
CA LEU A 395 -14.87 33.73 -5.40
C LEU A 395 -15.50 33.87 -6.79
N MET A 396 -15.77 32.76 -7.48
CA MET A 396 -16.44 32.74 -8.78
C MET A 396 -17.84 33.36 -8.69
N ASN A 397 -18.65 32.96 -7.71
CA ASN A 397 -20.00 33.51 -7.54
C ASN A 397 -19.97 35.02 -7.31
N THR A 398 -19.02 35.52 -6.52
CA THR A 398 -18.84 36.96 -6.31
C THR A 398 -18.44 37.68 -7.60
N GLU A 399 -17.42 37.21 -8.30
CA GLU A 399 -16.89 37.86 -9.50
C GLU A 399 -17.89 37.79 -10.66
N VAL A 400 -18.48 36.63 -10.93
CA VAL A 400 -19.48 36.47 -12.00
C VAL A 400 -20.71 37.33 -11.70
N SER A 401 -21.17 37.38 -10.45
CA SER A 401 -22.30 38.26 -10.09
C SER A 401 -21.98 39.74 -10.32
N ALA A 402 -20.78 40.20 -9.96
CA ALA A 402 -20.36 41.58 -10.18
C ALA A 402 -20.28 41.94 -11.67
N ILE A 403 -19.74 41.02 -12.50
CA ILE A 403 -19.69 41.22 -13.95
C ILE A 403 -21.09 41.21 -14.54
N MET A 404 -21.95 40.26 -14.16
CA MET A 404 -23.33 40.18 -14.62
C MET A 404 -24.13 41.43 -14.25
N ASP A 405 -23.98 41.95 -13.04
CA ASP A 405 -24.64 43.18 -12.59
C ASP A 405 -24.23 44.37 -13.48
N ALA A 406 -22.93 44.51 -13.75
CA ALA A 406 -22.39 45.58 -14.59
C ALA A 406 -22.82 45.49 -16.07
N ILE A 407 -22.70 44.32 -16.70
CA ILE A 407 -23.01 44.17 -18.14
C ILE A 407 -24.51 44.09 -18.43
N THR A 408 -25.34 43.96 -17.40
CA THR A 408 -26.81 43.89 -17.52
C THR A 408 -27.54 45.07 -16.88
N ASP A 409 -26.81 46.09 -16.44
CA ASP A 409 -27.37 47.30 -15.81
C ASP A 409 -28.27 46.98 -14.61
N GLY A 410 -27.80 46.07 -13.75
CA GLY A 410 -28.51 45.65 -12.53
C GLY A 410 -29.69 44.70 -12.75
N LYS A 411 -30.01 44.32 -14.01
CA LYS A 411 -31.12 43.39 -14.29
C LYS A 411 -30.89 42.02 -13.67
N TYR A 412 -29.65 41.55 -13.68
CA TYR A 412 -29.23 40.27 -13.11
C TYR A 412 -28.10 40.51 -12.12
N ASN A 413 -28.46 40.68 -10.85
CA ASN A 413 -27.54 41.11 -9.79
C ASN A 413 -26.84 39.95 -9.07
N ARG A 414 -27.27 38.71 -9.32
CA ARG A 414 -26.66 37.53 -8.71
C ARG A 414 -26.70 36.35 -9.67
N LEU A 415 -25.55 35.70 -9.80
CA LEU A 415 -25.37 34.42 -10.44
C LEU A 415 -24.68 33.48 -9.46
N TRP A 416 -25.20 32.27 -9.31
CA TRP A 416 -24.51 31.25 -8.55
C TRP A 416 -24.66 29.87 -9.19
N VAL A 417 -23.71 29.02 -8.87
CA VAL A 417 -23.74 27.60 -9.20
C VAL A 417 -24.12 26.83 -7.94
N ASP A 418 -25.14 25.99 -8.01
CA ASP A 418 -25.55 25.15 -6.88
C ASP A 418 -24.65 23.89 -6.74
N GLU A 419 -24.87 23.12 -5.67
CA GLU A 419 -24.12 21.89 -5.37
C GLU A 419 -24.19 20.84 -6.50
N ASN A 420 -25.24 20.89 -7.33
CA ASN A 420 -25.44 20.00 -8.48
C ASN A 420 -24.91 20.61 -9.79
N LEU A 421 -24.11 21.68 -9.69
CA LEU A 421 -23.51 22.39 -10.81
C LEU A 421 -24.54 23.01 -11.76
N HIS A 422 -25.72 23.40 -11.27
CA HIS A 422 -26.67 24.19 -12.04
C HIS A 422 -26.43 25.68 -11.81
N VAL A 423 -26.20 26.42 -12.90
CA VAL A 423 -26.14 27.88 -12.86
C VAL A 423 -27.55 28.43 -12.74
N GLN A 424 -27.76 29.30 -11.75
CA GLN A 424 -29.02 30.00 -11.52
C GLN A 424 -28.77 31.51 -11.52
N LEU A 425 -29.73 32.24 -12.07
CA LEU A 425 -29.74 33.70 -12.09
C LEU A 425 -30.81 34.24 -11.14
N MET A 426 -30.50 35.35 -10.49
CA MET A 426 -31.49 36.16 -9.78
C MET A 426 -31.83 37.40 -10.62
N SER A 427 -33.11 37.67 -10.81
CA SER A 427 -33.59 38.94 -11.34
C SER A 427 -34.83 39.38 -10.55
N ASN A 428 -34.78 40.58 -9.96
CA ASN A 428 -35.88 41.13 -9.15
C ASN A 428 -36.42 40.16 -8.08
N GLY A 429 -35.53 39.42 -7.42
CA GLY A 429 -35.88 38.43 -6.37
C GLY A 429 -36.46 37.11 -6.89
N LYS A 430 -36.55 36.90 -8.21
CA LYS A 430 -36.95 35.64 -8.82
C LYS A 430 -35.74 34.86 -9.32
N LYS A 431 -35.73 33.55 -9.02
CA LYS A 431 -34.77 32.60 -9.58
C LYS A 431 -35.17 32.25 -11.01
N ILE A 432 -34.20 32.29 -11.93
CA ILE A 432 -34.39 32.00 -13.34
C ILE A 432 -33.37 30.93 -13.74
N SER A 433 -33.82 29.84 -14.37
CA SER A 433 -32.94 28.81 -14.91
C SER A 433 -32.38 29.21 -16.27
N MET A 434 -31.30 28.55 -16.70
CA MET A 434 -30.70 28.80 -18.01
C MET A 434 -31.67 28.59 -19.18
N ASP A 435 -32.57 27.61 -19.08
CA ASP A 435 -33.54 27.29 -20.14
C ASP A 435 -34.60 28.39 -20.35
N GLN A 436 -34.71 29.31 -19.39
CA GLN A 436 -35.71 30.38 -19.38
C GLN A 436 -35.15 31.72 -19.86
N VAL A 437 -33.85 31.82 -20.12
CA VAL A 437 -33.22 33.08 -20.55
C VAL A 437 -33.06 33.16 -22.06
N SER A 438 -32.99 34.39 -22.57
CA SER A 438 -32.72 34.62 -24.00
C SER A 438 -31.31 34.15 -24.38
N ARG A 439 -31.09 33.79 -25.64
CA ARG A 439 -29.76 33.42 -26.16
C ARG A 439 -28.69 34.48 -25.83
N GLY A 440 -28.98 35.76 -26.08
CA GLY A 440 -28.01 36.82 -25.74
C GLY A 440 -27.72 36.93 -24.24
N THR A 441 -28.64 36.51 -23.37
CA THR A 441 -28.37 36.41 -21.92
C THR A 441 -27.48 35.21 -21.61
N LEU A 442 -27.68 34.05 -22.26
CA LEU A 442 -26.74 32.92 -22.13
C LEU A 442 -25.33 33.31 -22.54
N GLU A 443 -25.18 34.06 -23.64
CA GLU A 443 -23.88 34.54 -24.10
C GLU A 443 -23.24 35.56 -23.13
N GLN A 444 -24.04 36.40 -22.46
CA GLN A 444 -23.57 37.26 -21.37
C GLN A 444 -23.10 36.46 -20.14
N ILE A 445 -23.83 35.41 -19.76
CA ILE A 445 -23.40 34.51 -18.68
C ILE A 445 -22.09 33.85 -19.05
N TYR A 446 -21.99 33.29 -20.26
CA TYR A 446 -20.78 32.63 -20.74
C TYR A 446 -19.58 33.57 -20.71
N PHE A 447 -19.75 34.80 -21.22
CA PHE A 447 -18.74 35.86 -21.15
C PHE A 447 -18.34 36.16 -19.70
N ALA A 448 -19.31 36.34 -18.79
CA ALA A 448 -19.05 36.69 -17.39
C ALA A 448 -18.28 35.58 -16.65
N ILE A 449 -18.63 34.32 -16.84
CA ILE A 449 -17.90 33.19 -16.23
C ILE A 449 -16.46 33.12 -16.76
N ARG A 450 -16.24 33.29 -18.08
CA ARG A 450 -14.89 33.30 -18.66
C ARG A 450 -14.04 34.46 -18.14
N MET A 451 -14.62 35.64 -18.01
CA MET A 451 -13.93 36.81 -17.46
C MET A 451 -13.57 36.64 -15.99
N ALA A 452 -14.49 36.11 -15.18
CA ALA A 452 -14.23 35.78 -13.78
C ALA A 452 -13.14 34.70 -13.65
N ALA A 453 -13.21 33.64 -14.45
CA ALA A 453 -12.19 32.59 -14.49
C ALA A 453 -10.81 33.17 -14.80
N THR A 454 -10.71 34.05 -15.82
CA THR A 454 -9.45 34.71 -16.17
C THR A 454 -8.87 35.52 -15.01
N LYS A 455 -9.71 36.09 -14.14
CA LYS A 455 -9.27 36.88 -12.98
C LYS A 455 -8.89 36.03 -11.76
N ILE A 456 -9.57 34.90 -11.57
CA ILE A 456 -9.36 34.04 -10.40
C ILE A 456 -8.15 33.11 -10.58
N LEU A 457 -7.91 32.66 -11.81
CA LEU A 457 -6.95 31.60 -12.11
C LEU A 457 -5.57 32.11 -12.50
N HIS A 458 -5.50 33.30 -13.09
CA HIS A 458 -4.26 33.86 -13.59
C HIS A 458 -3.85 35.03 -12.71
N GLU A 459 -2.67 34.91 -12.10
CA GLU A 459 -2.07 36.00 -11.31
C GLU A 459 -1.64 37.16 -12.22
N GLU A 460 -1.17 36.85 -13.43
CA GLU A 460 -0.76 37.81 -14.44
C GLU A 460 -1.95 38.30 -15.27
N GLU A 461 -2.06 39.62 -15.45
CA GLU A 461 -3.08 40.21 -16.32
C GLU A 461 -2.79 39.86 -17.78
N CYS A 462 -3.49 38.86 -18.32
CA CYS A 462 -3.37 38.45 -19.71
C CYS A 462 -4.36 39.22 -20.62
N PRO A 463 -4.02 39.41 -21.90
CA PRO A 463 -4.88 40.14 -22.84
C PRO A 463 -6.15 39.33 -23.13
N VAL A 464 -7.32 39.95 -23.09
CA VAL A 464 -8.58 39.29 -23.43
C VAL A 464 -8.78 39.31 -24.93
N ILE A 465 -9.03 38.16 -25.54
CA ILE A 465 -9.21 38.03 -26.99
C ILE A 465 -10.65 37.58 -27.28
N LEU A 466 -11.36 38.37 -28.07
CA LEU A 466 -12.78 38.18 -28.38
C LEU A 466 -12.94 38.05 -29.90
N ASP A 467 -13.37 36.89 -30.39
CA ASP A 467 -13.60 36.63 -31.81
C ASP A 467 -15.10 36.58 -32.13
N ASP A 468 -15.64 37.65 -32.72
CA ASP A 468 -17.05 37.81 -33.10
C ASP A 468 -18.06 37.43 -31.96
N VAL A 469 -17.71 37.77 -30.71
CA VAL A 469 -18.43 37.33 -29.49
C VAL A 469 -19.80 38.01 -29.30
N PHE A 470 -20.00 39.22 -29.82
CA PHE A 470 -21.18 40.05 -29.51
C PHE A 470 -22.34 39.92 -30.51
N GLY A 471 -22.35 38.86 -31.31
CA GLY A 471 -23.31 38.66 -32.40
C GLY A 471 -24.78 38.76 -32.00
N TYR A 472 -25.15 38.26 -30.81
CA TYR A 472 -26.55 38.30 -30.30
C TYR A 472 -26.83 39.40 -29.28
N TYR A 473 -25.90 40.34 -29.12
CA TYR A 473 -26.09 41.46 -28.21
C TYR A 473 -26.93 42.51 -28.92
N ASP A 474 -27.86 43.14 -28.22
CA ASP A 474 -28.46 44.39 -28.68
C ASP A 474 -27.49 45.56 -28.39
N ASP A 475 -27.86 46.76 -28.82
CA ASP A 475 -27.03 47.96 -28.65
C ASP A 475 -26.77 48.30 -27.17
N SER A 476 -27.77 48.08 -26.31
CA SER A 476 -27.63 48.35 -24.86
C SER A 476 -26.65 47.37 -24.22
N ARG A 477 -26.81 46.07 -24.46
CA ARG A 477 -25.90 45.02 -23.97
C ARG A 477 -24.48 45.22 -24.46
N LEU A 478 -24.31 45.57 -25.73
CA LEU A 478 -23.00 45.84 -26.30
C LEU A 478 -22.34 47.06 -25.63
N ALA A 479 -23.06 48.16 -25.48
CA ALA A 479 -22.55 49.37 -24.83
C ALA A 479 -22.08 49.10 -23.40
N GLN A 480 -22.89 48.39 -22.59
CA GLN A 480 -22.54 48.06 -21.21
C GLN A 480 -21.33 47.12 -21.12
N THR A 481 -21.24 46.15 -22.04
CA THR A 481 -20.11 45.20 -22.07
C THR A 481 -18.82 45.88 -22.50
N LEU A 482 -18.85 46.75 -23.52
CA LEU A 482 -17.69 47.52 -23.96
C LEU A 482 -17.23 48.51 -22.89
N ARG A 483 -18.16 49.12 -22.14
CA ARG A 483 -17.83 49.95 -20.98
C ARG A 483 -17.09 49.16 -19.91
N TRP A 484 -17.62 48.00 -19.55
CA TRP A 484 -17.00 47.11 -18.58
C TRP A 484 -15.59 46.66 -19.01
N LEU A 485 -15.43 46.30 -20.30
CA LEU A 485 -14.12 45.91 -20.86
C LEU A 485 -13.10 47.04 -20.78
N LYS A 486 -13.50 48.28 -21.07
CA LYS A 486 -12.63 49.46 -20.93
C LYS A 486 -12.18 49.64 -19.48
N ASP A 487 -13.10 49.52 -18.53
CA ASP A 487 -12.82 49.74 -17.10
C ASP A 487 -12.02 48.60 -16.48
N SER A 488 -11.95 47.43 -17.13
CA SER A 488 -11.16 46.27 -16.68
C SER A 488 -9.65 46.51 -16.67
N LYS A 489 -9.16 47.59 -17.30
CA LYS A 489 -7.73 47.95 -17.47
C LYS A 489 -6.83 46.92 -18.17
N ARG A 490 -7.41 45.81 -18.65
CA ARG A 490 -6.71 44.80 -19.43
C ARG A 490 -6.60 45.24 -20.88
N GLN A 491 -5.60 44.71 -21.58
CA GLN A 491 -5.57 44.79 -23.03
C GLN A 491 -6.68 43.90 -23.59
N VAL A 492 -7.51 44.44 -24.48
CA VAL A 492 -8.62 43.72 -25.12
C VAL A 492 -8.40 43.73 -26.63
N ILE A 493 -8.49 42.56 -27.26
CA ILE A 493 -8.33 42.38 -28.70
C ILE A 493 -9.63 41.81 -29.24
N ILE A 494 -10.38 42.62 -29.98
CA ILE A 494 -11.69 42.27 -30.54
C ILE A 494 -11.54 42.06 -32.05
N PHE A 495 -11.76 40.84 -32.51
CA PHE A 495 -11.95 40.55 -33.93
C PHE A 495 -13.42 40.75 -34.26
N SER A 496 -13.71 41.64 -35.23
CA SER A 496 -15.08 41.88 -35.68
C SER A 496 -15.16 42.01 -37.20
N CYS A 497 -16.20 41.42 -37.78
CA CYS A 497 -16.60 41.67 -39.17
C CYS A 497 -17.53 42.89 -39.34
N GLN A 498 -18.06 43.43 -38.23
CA GLN A 498 -19.02 44.52 -38.23
C GLN A 498 -18.39 45.83 -37.75
N LYS A 499 -19.03 46.96 -38.05
CA LYS A 499 -18.61 48.27 -37.57
C LYS A 499 -19.25 48.65 -36.23
N ARG A 500 -20.16 47.81 -35.71
CA ARG A 500 -21.03 48.14 -34.58
C ARG A 500 -20.25 48.40 -33.30
N GLU A 501 -19.19 47.63 -33.04
CA GLU A 501 -18.31 47.82 -31.88
C GLU A 501 -17.59 49.16 -31.93
N MET A 502 -17.01 49.51 -33.10
CA MET A 502 -16.34 50.80 -33.34
C MET A 502 -17.31 51.97 -33.16
N GLU A 503 -18.46 51.91 -33.84
CA GLU A 503 -19.49 52.96 -33.76
C GLU A 503 -20.01 53.14 -32.33
N MET A 504 -20.12 52.07 -31.55
CA MET A 504 -20.55 52.15 -30.15
C MET A 504 -19.48 52.81 -29.28
N LEU A 505 -18.20 52.45 -29.44
CA LEU A 505 -17.09 53.07 -28.70
C LEU A 505 -16.96 54.55 -29.03
N GLU A 506 -17.13 54.94 -30.30
CA GLU A 506 -17.16 56.34 -30.74
C GLU A 506 -18.31 57.10 -30.09
N LYS A 507 -19.53 56.55 -30.08
CA LYS A 507 -20.70 57.16 -29.40
C LYS A 507 -20.46 57.33 -27.90
N MET A 508 -19.72 56.42 -27.27
CA MET A 508 -19.39 56.47 -25.84
C MET A 508 -18.18 57.35 -25.53
N GLY A 509 -17.49 57.92 -26.53
CA GLY A 509 -16.26 58.68 -26.34
C GLY A 509 -15.12 57.84 -25.74
N CYS A 510 -15.09 56.54 -26.05
CA CYS A 510 -14.06 55.62 -25.57
C CYS A 510 -12.94 55.49 -26.60
N GLU A 511 -11.70 55.68 -26.17
CA GLU A 511 -10.53 55.46 -27.02
C GLU A 511 -10.38 53.98 -27.36
N TYR A 512 -10.05 53.71 -28.62
CA TYR A 512 -9.76 52.38 -29.12
C TYR A 512 -8.73 52.47 -30.25
N HIS A 513 -7.97 51.39 -30.45
CA HIS A 513 -7.02 51.28 -31.54
C HIS A 513 -7.59 50.40 -32.65
N LYS A 514 -7.66 50.94 -33.86
CA LYS A 514 -8.23 50.26 -35.03
C LYS A 514 -7.14 49.62 -35.89
N VAL A 515 -7.26 48.32 -36.14
CA VAL A 515 -6.41 47.56 -37.06
C VAL A 515 -7.25 47.06 -38.22
N MET A 516 -6.86 47.39 -39.45
CA MET A 516 -7.50 46.92 -40.68
C MET A 516 -6.77 45.69 -41.25
N LEU A 517 -7.50 44.60 -41.51
CA LEU A 517 -6.98 43.39 -42.14
C LEU A 517 -7.21 43.31 -43.64
#